data_AF-I9W6X5-F1
#
_entry.id   AF-I9W6X5-F1
#
_cell.length_a   1.000
_cell.length_b   1.000
_cell.length_c   1.000
_cell.angle_alpha   90.00
_cell.angle_beta   90.00
_cell.angle_gamma   90.00
#
_symmetry.space_group_name_H-M   'P 1'
#
loop_
_entity.id
_entity.type
_entity.pdbx_description
1 polymer ?
#
loop_
_entity_poly.entity_id
_entity_poly.type
_entity_poly.pdbx_seq_one_letter_code
_entity_poly.pdbx_strand_id
1 'polypeptide(L)'
;MCVIFDADIKKENQESDAGFNNKLKHIREKFKEKGTDFPKKQIFLFPNNQDDGDLETLLLKIAKHDEFLKCFEGYLECIKSKEYYKLIKNIRKNMLHAYLEALGLENLTKTNIDVFDDKGKIKEEHKEEYEKLKEVIDFNSKSLIPLKNFLGQFAENKQKTKLKIF
;
A
#
# COMPACT_ATOMS: atom_id res chain seq x y z
N MET A 1 -19.12 -6.59 -1.83
CA MET A 1 -18.38 -5.65 -0.96
C MET A 1 -17.12 -6.36 -0.50
N CYS A 2 -15.97 -5.69 -0.54
CA CYS A 2 -14.70 -6.21 -0.04
C CYS A 2 -14.04 -5.13 0.83
N VAL A 3 -13.13 -5.55 1.70
CA VAL A 3 -12.31 -4.64 2.53
C VAL A 3 -10.85 -4.99 2.35
N ILE A 4 -10.02 -3.96 2.36
CA ILE A 4 -8.57 -4.06 2.18
C ILE A 4 -7.96 -3.25 3.31
N PHE A 5 -7.01 -3.84 4.02
CA PHE A 5 -6.30 -3.21 5.14
C PHE A 5 -4.81 -3.55 5.07
N ASP A 6 -4.01 -2.80 5.80
CA ASP A 6 -2.63 -3.19 6.08
C ASP A 6 -2.59 -4.30 7.13
N ALA A 7 -1.66 -5.26 6.97
CA ALA A 7 -1.38 -6.25 8.00
C ALA A 7 -0.55 -5.66 9.14
N ASP A 8 0.14 -4.53 8.90
CA ASP A 8 1.18 -3.94 9.74
C ASP A 8 2.41 -4.86 9.91
N ILE A 9 3.57 -4.24 10.12
CA ILE A 9 4.79 -4.97 10.47
C ILE A 9 4.87 -5.09 11.98
N LYS A 10 4.72 -6.31 12.51
CA LYS A 10 4.70 -6.56 13.96
C LYS A 10 5.96 -6.10 14.71
N LYS A 11 7.11 -6.06 14.03
CA LYS A 11 8.38 -5.58 14.62
C LYS A 11 8.45 -4.05 14.72
N GLU A 12 7.65 -3.34 13.92
CA GLU A 12 7.65 -1.87 13.81
C GLU A 12 6.44 -1.24 14.50
N ASN A 13 5.35 -2.00 14.67
CA ASN A 13 4.10 -1.55 15.27
C ASN A 13 3.89 -2.19 16.66
N GLN A 14 3.55 -1.37 17.66
CA GLN A 14 3.27 -1.79 19.04
C GLN A 14 1.81 -2.17 19.28
N GLU A 15 0.95 -1.99 18.27
CA GLU A 15 -0.45 -2.40 18.34
C GLU A 15 -0.56 -3.92 18.50
N SER A 16 -1.49 -4.34 19.36
CA SER A 16 -1.69 -5.74 19.69
C SER A 16 -2.21 -6.57 18.53
N ASP A 17 -2.85 -5.91 17.55
CA ASP A 17 -3.37 -6.52 16.34
C ASP A 17 -2.41 -6.43 15.15
N ALA A 18 -1.18 -5.91 15.32
CA ALA A 18 -0.19 -5.85 14.24
C ALA A 18 0.29 -7.25 13.80
N GLY A 19 0.54 -7.38 12.51
CA GLY A 19 0.89 -8.62 11.81
C GLY A 19 -0.32 -9.34 11.24
N PHE A 20 -0.13 -10.07 10.13
CA PHE A 20 -1.19 -10.65 9.31
C PHE A 20 -2.21 -11.47 10.11
N ASN A 21 -1.73 -12.41 10.92
CA ASN A 21 -2.58 -13.31 11.70
C ASN A 21 -3.39 -12.55 12.77
N ASN A 22 -2.76 -11.58 13.43
CA ASN A 22 -3.37 -10.80 14.48
C ASN A 22 -4.42 -9.85 13.89
N LYS A 23 -4.09 -9.15 12.81
CA LYS A 23 -4.99 -8.21 12.14
C LYS A 23 -6.20 -8.91 11.56
N LEU A 24 -5.99 -10.07 10.91
CA LEU A 24 -7.10 -10.88 10.39
C LEU A 24 -8.03 -11.33 11.52
N LYS A 25 -7.48 -11.75 12.67
CA LYS A 25 -8.29 -12.13 13.84
C LYS A 25 -9.09 -10.93 14.34
N HIS A 26 -8.44 -9.80 14.55
CA HIS A 26 -9.05 -8.57 15.04
C HIS A 26 -10.21 -8.10 14.15
N ILE A 27 -9.99 -8.00 12.84
CA ILE A 27 -11.01 -7.60 11.87
C ILE A 27 -12.22 -8.53 11.94
N ARG A 28 -11.99 -9.86 12.00
CA ARG A 28 -13.09 -10.83 12.08
C ARG A 28 -13.86 -10.74 13.39
N GLU A 29 -13.20 -10.49 14.51
CA GLU A 29 -13.85 -10.26 15.79
C GLU A 29 -14.72 -9.00 15.74
N LYS A 30 -14.20 -7.90 15.18
CA LYS A 30 -14.95 -6.64 15.03
C LYS A 30 -16.18 -6.77 14.14
N PHE A 31 -16.10 -7.54 13.05
CA PHE A 31 -17.28 -7.81 12.22
C PHE A 31 -18.33 -8.67 12.94
N LYS A 32 -17.89 -9.70 13.67
CA LYS A 32 -18.78 -10.54 14.49
C LYS A 32 -19.48 -9.75 15.59
N GLU A 33 -18.76 -8.87 16.30
CA GLU A 33 -19.34 -7.96 17.31
C GLU A 33 -20.45 -7.07 16.73
N LYS A 34 -20.32 -6.67 15.46
CA LYS A 34 -21.32 -5.88 14.72
C LYS A 34 -22.44 -6.74 14.10
N GLY A 35 -22.54 -8.02 14.44
CA GLY A 35 -23.55 -8.93 13.91
C GLY A 35 -23.41 -9.22 12.42
N THR A 36 -22.24 -8.96 11.82
CA THR A 36 -21.97 -9.19 10.40
C THR A 36 -20.99 -10.35 10.26
N ASP A 37 -21.38 -11.42 9.57
CA ASP A 37 -20.43 -12.46 9.17
C ASP A 37 -19.75 -12.02 7.87
N PHE A 38 -18.57 -11.42 7.98
CA PHE A 38 -17.79 -10.96 6.84
C PHE A 38 -16.81 -12.07 6.40
N PRO A 39 -17.03 -12.72 5.23
CA PRO A 39 -16.23 -13.86 4.82
C PRO A 39 -14.75 -13.51 4.66
N LYS A 40 -13.85 -14.43 5.09
CA LYS A 40 -12.39 -14.26 4.91
C LYS A 40 -12.01 -13.96 3.45
N LYS A 41 -12.72 -14.54 2.48
CA LYS A 41 -12.51 -14.29 1.04
C LYS A 41 -12.80 -12.85 0.60
N GLN A 42 -13.47 -12.04 1.41
CA GLN A 42 -13.76 -10.62 1.14
C GLN A 42 -12.78 -9.67 1.82
N ILE A 43 -11.80 -10.20 2.58
CA ILE A 43 -10.76 -9.44 3.26
C ILE A 43 -9.44 -9.68 2.53
N PHE A 44 -8.74 -8.61 2.21
CA PHE A 44 -7.36 -8.65 1.77
C PHE A 44 -6.50 -7.88 2.76
N LEU A 45 -5.37 -8.46 3.17
CA LEU A 45 -4.36 -7.75 3.93
C LEU A 45 -3.12 -7.52 3.08
N PHE A 46 -2.62 -6.30 3.03
CA PHE A 46 -1.34 -6.02 2.39
C PHE A 46 -0.18 -6.74 3.12
N PRO A 47 0.92 -7.03 2.40
CA PRO A 47 1.17 -6.71 1.00
C PRO A 47 0.58 -7.73 0.02
N ASN A 48 0.32 -8.96 0.45
CA ASN A 48 0.02 -10.09 -0.43
C ASN A 48 -1.00 -11.10 0.13
N ASN A 49 -1.73 -10.72 1.19
CA ASN A 49 -2.71 -11.53 1.90
C ASN A 49 -2.13 -12.78 2.58
N GLN A 50 -0.87 -12.71 2.99
CA GLN A 50 -0.19 -13.80 3.68
C GLN A 50 0.84 -13.30 4.68
N ASP A 51 1.66 -12.33 4.28
CA ASP A 51 2.78 -11.84 5.07
C ASP A 51 2.42 -10.55 5.82
N ASP A 52 3.24 -10.19 6.81
CA ASP A 52 3.19 -8.89 7.47
C ASP A 52 3.60 -7.78 6.49
N GLY A 53 3.03 -6.58 6.67
CA GLY A 53 3.34 -5.41 5.86
C GLY A 53 2.11 -4.57 5.54
N ASP A 54 2.30 -3.62 4.63
CA ASP A 54 1.32 -2.64 4.22
C ASP A 54 1.44 -2.34 2.72
N LEU A 55 0.67 -1.37 2.26
CA LEU A 55 0.73 -0.87 0.89
C LEU A 55 2.14 -0.44 0.48
N GLU A 56 2.86 0.31 1.30
CA GLU A 56 4.24 0.74 1.01
C GLU A 56 5.16 -0.46 0.80
N THR A 57 5.04 -1.53 1.60
CA THR A 57 5.81 -2.76 1.39
C THR A 57 5.56 -3.35 0.00
N LEU A 58 4.31 -3.36 -0.48
CA LEU A 58 3.99 -3.82 -1.83
C LEU A 58 4.56 -2.87 -2.89
N LEU A 59 4.38 -1.55 -2.74
CA LEU A 59 4.82 -0.55 -3.71
C LEU A 59 6.35 -0.53 -3.88
N LEU A 60 7.09 -0.59 -2.78
CA LEU A 60 8.55 -0.66 -2.80
C LEU A 60 9.04 -1.96 -3.47
N LYS A 61 8.32 -3.06 -3.30
CA LYS A 61 8.65 -4.35 -3.94
C LYS A 61 8.45 -4.36 -5.47
N ILE A 62 7.62 -3.45 -5.99
CA ILE A 62 7.33 -3.33 -7.42
C ILE A 62 7.96 -2.09 -8.05
N ALA A 63 8.78 -1.35 -7.29
CA ALA A 63 9.61 -0.29 -7.83
C ALA A 63 10.63 -0.86 -8.82
N LYS A 64 10.78 -0.24 -9.99
CA LYS A 64 11.72 -0.70 -11.03
C LYS A 64 13.15 -0.23 -10.80
N HIS A 65 13.31 0.92 -10.15
CA HIS A 65 14.61 1.57 -9.94
C HIS A 65 15.12 1.32 -8.51
N ASP A 66 15.54 0.09 -8.24
CA ASP A 66 15.98 -0.32 -6.90
C ASP A 66 17.21 0.46 -6.39
N GLU A 67 17.97 1.11 -7.30
CA GLU A 67 19.10 1.96 -7.00
C GLU A 67 18.74 3.14 -6.10
N PHE A 68 17.57 3.77 -6.30
CA PHE A 68 17.13 4.89 -5.46
C PHE A 68 16.71 4.42 -4.06
N LEU A 69 16.15 3.22 -3.96
CA LEU A 69 15.83 2.61 -2.67
C LEU A 69 17.11 2.33 -1.88
N LYS A 70 18.14 1.76 -2.53
CA LYS A 70 19.46 1.54 -1.93
C LYS A 70 20.13 2.84 -1.50
N CYS A 71 19.97 3.93 -2.26
CA CYS A 71 20.43 5.25 -1.84
C CYS A 71 19.75 5.71 -0.54
N PHE A 72 18.44 5.49 -0.42
CA PHE A 72 17.69 5.81 0.80
C PHE A 72 18.12 4.93 1.99
N GLU A 73 18.36 3.64 1.77
CA GLU A 73 18.93 2.74 2.79
C GLU A 73 20.31 3.22 3.26
N GLY A 74 21.16 3.66 2.33
CA GLY A 74 22.46 4.28 2.65
C GLY A 74 22.32 5.57 3.47
N TYR A 75 21.33 6.40 3.15
CA TYR A 75 20.96 7.56 3.98
C TYR A 75 20.57 7.13 5.40
N LEU A 76 19.68 6.14 5.54
CA LEU A 76 19.26 5.63 6.85
C LEU A 76 20.45 5.10 7.66
N GLU A 77 21.36 4.33 7.05
CA GLU A 77 22.53 3.81 7.73
C GLU A 77 23.48 4.94 8.17
N CYS A 78 23.67 5.96 7.34
CA CYS A 78 24.47 7.15 7.66
C CYS A 78 23.97 7.86 8.93
N ILE A 79 22.64 7.98 9.06
CA ILE A 79 22.03 8.70 10.19
C ILE A 79 21.68 7.80 11.38
N LYS A 80 21.81 6.48 11.26
CA LYS A 80 21.41 5.49 12.28
C LYS A 80 22.06 5.70 13.65
N SER A 81 23.30 6.20 13.66
CA SER A 81 24.05 6.51 14.88
C SER A 81 23.71 7.88 15.50
N LYS A 82 22.88 8.69 14.82
CA LYS A 82 22.54 10.05 15.27
C LYS A 82 21.39 10.02 16.26
N GLU A 83 21.40 10.94 17.22
CA GLU A 83 20.39 11.06 18.28
C GLU A 83 18.96 11.07 17.73
N TYR A 84 18.75 11.81 16.64
CA TYR A 84 17.44 12.01 16.04
C TYR A 84 16.93 10.85 15.18
N TYR A 85 17.73 9.79 14.94
CA TYR A 85 17.29 8.64 14.15
C TYR A 85 16.01 8.01 14.71
N LYS A 86 15.93 7.89 16.04
CA LYS A 86 14.77 7.32 16.74
C LYS A 86 13.50 8.16 16.59
N LEU A 87 13.61 9.42 16.15
CA LEU A 87 12.46 10.29 15.92
C LEU A 87 11.86 10.12 14.53
N ILE A 88 12.55 9.44 13.61
CA ILE A 88 12.06 9.18 12.27
C ILE A 88 10.90 8.19 12.36
N LYS A 89 9.74 8.65 11.93
CA LYS A 89 8.52 7.84 11.81
C LYS A 89 8.26 7.56 10.34
N ASN A 90 7.52 6.48 10.08
CA ASN A 90 7.03 6.13 8.74
C ASN A 90 8.16 6.00 7.71
N ILE A 91 9.26 5.32 8.07
CA ILE A 91 10.45 5.18 7.22
C ILE A 91 10.09 4.71 5.80
N ARG A 92 9.22 3.69 5.68
CA ARG A 92 8.82 3.12 4.38
C ARG A 92 8.02 4.10 3.53
N LYS A 93 7.16 4.90 4.15
CA LYS A 93 6.48 6.02 3.49
C LYS A 93 7.48 7.07 3.01
N ASN A 94 8.39 7.52 3.88
CA ASN A 94 9.41 8.50 3.50
C ASN A 94 10.30 7.98 2.35
N MET A 95 10.61 6.68 2.35
CA MET A 95 11.36 6.03 1.28
C MET A 95 10.59 6.03 -0.05
N LEU A 96 9.29 5.71 -0.03
CA LEU A 96 8.44 5.80 -1.22
C LEU A 96 8.34 7.25 -1.74
N HIS A 97 8.21 8.23 -0.84
CA HIS A 97 8.20 9.65 -1.21
C HIS A 97 9.52 10.05 -1.88
N ALA A 98 10.67 9.71 -1.28
CA ALA A 98 11.98 10.00 -1.84
C ALA A 98 12.22 9.30 -3.18
N TYR A 99 11.72 8.06 -3.33
CA TYR A 99 11.76 7.32 -4.59
C TYR A 99 11.02 8.08 -5.70
N LEU A 100 9.78 8.51 -5.43
CA LEU A 100 8.97 9.24 -6.41
C LEU A 100 9.56 10.62 -6.72
N GLU A 101 10.06 11.34 -5.71
CA GLU A 101 10.73 12.64 -5.88
C GLU A 101 11.99 12.54 -6.75
N ALA A 102 12.83 11.52 -6.54
CA ALA A 102 14.02 11.27 -7.36
C ALA A 102 13.71 11.04 -8.85
N LEU A 103 12.46 10.67 -9.16
CA LEU A 103 11.95 10.40 -10.51
C LEU A 103 11.10 11.55 -11.08
N GLY A 104 11.05 12.70 -10.40
CA GLY A 104 10.25 13.86 -10.83
C GLY A 104 8.74 13.64 -10.70
N LEU A 105 8.32 12.81 -9.75
CA LEU A 105 6.93 12.48 -9.44
C LEU A 105 6.50 13.02 -8.06
N GLU A 106 7.18 14.04 -7.55
CA GLU A 106 6.92 14.66 -6.26
C GLU A 106 5.49 15.21 -6.16
N ASN A 107 4.90 15.60 -7.29
CA ASN A 107 3.51 16.00 -7.36
C ASN A 107 2.61 14.90 -6.84
N LEU A 108 2.74 13.64 -7.28
CA LEU A 108 1.91 12.51 -6.82
C LEU A 108 1.97 12.24 -5.32
N THR A 109 2.93 12.85 -4.62
CA THR A 109 3.12 12.68 -3.17
C THR A 109 2.43 13.75 -2.33
N LYS A 110 1.87 14.81 -2.95
CA LYS A 110 1.17 15.88 -2.22
C LYS A 110 -0.20 15.40 -1.72
N THR A 111 -0.58 15.88 -0.55
CA THR A 111 -1.89 15.58 0.06
C THR A 111 -3.03 16.18 -0.77
N ASN A 112 -4.17 15.48 -0.84
CA ASN A 112 -5.41 15.92 -1.50
C ASN A 112 -5.33 16.07 -3.03
N ILE A 113 -4.45 15.32 -3.69
CA ILE A 113 -4.49 15.25 -5.15
C ILE A 113 -5.62 14.33 -5.57
N ASP A 114 -6.60 14.95 -6.20
CA ASP A 114 -7.70 14.24 -6.81
C ASP A 114 -7.30 13.82 -8.22
N VAL A 115 -6.54 12.72 -8.31
CA VAL A 115 -5.95 12.20 -9.56
C VAL A 115 -7.02 11.64 -10.50
N PHE A 116 -8.13 11.16 -9.94
CA PHE A 116 -9.21 10.50 -10.68
C PHE A 116 -10.46 11.38 -10.71
N ASP A 117 -11.20 11.34 -11.82
CA ASP A 117 -12.53 11.94 -11.90
C ASP A 117 -13.57 11.07 -11.19
N ASP A 118 -14.81 11.56 -11.10
CA ASP A 118 -15.94 10.84 -10.50
C ASP A 118 -16.25 9.48 -11.18
N LYS A 119 -15.68 9.25 -12.37
CA LYS A 119 -15.82 8.01 -13.16
C LYS A 119 -14.61 7.09 -12.99
N GLY A 120 -13.64 7.45 -12.15
CA GLY A 120 -12.41 6.69 -11.92
C GLY A 120 -11.41 6.77 -13.06
N LYS A 121 -11.53 7.75 -13.97
CA LYS A 121 -10.54 8.03 -15.02
C LYS A 121 -9.53 9.05 -14.52
N ILE A 122 -8.29 8.95 -14.96
CA ILE A 122 -7.26 9.94 -14.61
C ILE A 122 -7.62 11.28 -15.23
N LYS A 123 -7.53 12.35 -14.44
CA LYS A 123 -7.71 13.71 -14.93
C LYS A 123 -6.59 14.06 -15.89
N GLU A 124 -6.91 14.80 -16.96
CA GLU A 124 -5.95 15.10 -18.04
C GLU A 124 -4.68 15.79 -17.52
N GLU A 125 -4.80 16.62 -16.49
CA GLU A 125 -3.69 17.32 -15.82
C GLU A 125 -2.68 16.38 -15.14
N HIS A 126 -3.08 15.15 -14.78
CA HIS A 126 -2.22 14.15 -14.14
C HIS A 126 -1.82 13.01 -15.07
N LYS A 127 -2.23 13.06 -16.34
CA LYS A 127 -2.01 11.97 -17.29
C LYS A 127 -0.53 11.75 -17.59
N GLU A 128 0.24 12.81 -17.75
CA GLU A 128 1.70 12.72 -17.96
C GLU A 128 2.39 12.07 -16.76
N GLU A 129 2.08 12.54 -15.54
CA GLU A 129 2.62 11.97 -14.30
C GLU A 129 2.23 10.50 -14.14
N TYR A 130 1.00 10.14 -14.50
CA TYR A 130 0.54 8.76 -14.46
C TYR A 130 1.23 7.86 -15.47
N GLU A 131 1.50 8.33 -16.69
CA GLU A 131 2.30 7.54 -17.65
C GLU A 131 3.73 7.34 -17.16
N LYS A 132 4.38 8.39 -16.63
CA LYS A 132 5.69 8.27 -15.97
C LYS A 132 5.65 7.29 -14.79
N LEU A 133 4.57 7.30 -14.00
CA LEU A 133 4.38 6.35 -12.90
C LEU A 133 4.42 4.89 -13.37
N LYS A 134 3.81 4.57 -14.54
CA LYS A 134 3.87 3.22 -15.13
C LYS A 134 5.27 2.84 -15.60
N GLU A 135 6.09 3.82 -15.97
CA GLU A 135 7.47 3.59 -16.36
C GLU A 135 8.33 3.18 -15.16
N VAL A 136 8.02 3.67 -13.96
CA VAL A 136 8.83 3.47 -12.74
C VAL A 136 8.25 2.45 -11.75
N ILE A 137 6.97 2.10 -11.88
CA ILE A 137 6.30 1.03 -11.12
C ILE A 137 5.97 -0.15 -12.03
N ASP A 138 6.36 -1.37 -11.63
CA ASP A 138 6.04 -2.59 -12.34
C ASP A 138 4.63 -3.11 -11.97
N PHE A 139 3.61 -2.52 -12.60
CA PHE A 139 2.23 -2.98 -12.48
C PHE A 139 2.00 -4.41 -13.02
N ASN A 140 2.98 -5.00 -13.71
CA ASN A 140 2.95 -6.39 -14.19
C ASN A 140 3.69 -7.36 -13.26
N SER A 141 4.26 -6.86 -12.16
CA SER A 141 5.00 -7.67 -11.19
C SER A 141 4.16 -8.83 -10.67
N LYS A 142 4.81 -9.98 -10.48
CA LYS A 142 4.20 -11.16 -9.84
C LYS A 142 3.73 -10.86 -8.42
N SER A 143 4.36 -9.87 -7.75
CA SER A 143 3.95 -9.42 -6.41
C SER A 143 2.51 -8.89 -6.37
N LEU A 144 1.96 -8.42 -7.49
CA LEU A 144 0.58 -7.94 -7.59
C LEU A 144 -0.44 -9.04 -7.86
N ILE A 145 -0.02 -10.28 -8.17
CA ILE A 145 -0.94 -11.39 -8.48
C ILE A 145 -1.96 -11.62 -7.36
N PRO A 146 -1.58 -11.65 -6.06
CA PRO A 146 -2.56 -11.84 -4.98
C PRO A 146 -3.64 -10.77 -4.97
N LEU A 147 -3.27 -9.50 -5.13
CA LEU A 147 -4.21 -8.38 -5.17
C LEU A 147 -5.09 -8.42 -6.42
N LYS A 148 -4.51 -8.69 -7.59
CA LYS A 148 -5.26 -8.85 -8.86
C LYS A 148 -6.26 -9.99 -8.77
N ASN A 149 -5.86 -11.14 -8.24
CA ASN A 149 -6.74 -12.30 -8.06
C ASN A 149 -7.86 -12.01 -7.06
N PHE A 150 -7.57 -11.26 -5.99
CA PHE A 150 -8.58 -10.83 -5.03
C PHE A 150 -9.61 -9.89 -5.67
N LEU A 151 -9.15 -8.84 -6.36
CA LEU A 151 -10.03 -7.86 -7.01
C LEU A 151 -10.82 -8.47 -8.19
N GLY A 152 -10.19 -9.37 -8.96
CA GLY A 152 -10.81 -10.03 -10.12
C GLY A 152 -12.10 -10.78 -9.77
N GLN A 153 -12.14 -11.43 -8.60
CA GLN A 153 -13.33 -12.13 -8.08
C GLN A 153 -14.55 -11.20 -7.92
N PHE A 154 -14.33 -9.89 -7.78
CA PHE A 154 -15.39 -8.89 -7.65
C PHE A 154 -15.70 -8.17 -8.96
N ALA A 155 -14.78 -8.16 -9.93
CA ALA A 155 -14.98 -7.55 -11.24
C ALA A 155 -15.88 -8.42 -12.15
N GLU A 156 -15.77 -9.75 -12.05
CA GLU A 156 -16.57 -10.70 -12.83
C GLU A 156 -18.02 -10.79 -12.34
N ASN A 157 -18.26 -10.43 -11.07
CA ASN A 157 -19.60 -10.35 -10.49
C ASN A 157 -20.17 -8.95 -10.72
N LYS A 158 -21.11 -8.78 -11.68
CA LYS A 158 -21.86 -7.53 -11.99
C LYS A 158 -22.65 -6.90 -10.82
N GLN A 159 -22.37 -7.24 -9.56
CA GLN A 159 -22.91 -6.54 -8.41
C GLN A 159 -22.11 -5.26 -8.20
N LYS A 160 -22.79 -4.11 -8.25
CA LYS A 160 -22.27 -2.76 -7.92
C LYS A 160 -21.45 -2.80 -6.62
N THR A 161 -20.15 -3.01 -6.72
CA THR A 161 -19.23 -3.04 -5.59
C THR A 161 -18.84 -1.61 -5.28
N LYS A 162 -19.42 -1.03 -4.22
CA LYS A 162 -18.79 0.11 -3.54
C LYS A 162 -17.51 -0.41 -2.89
N LEU A 163 -16.38 -0.23 -3.56
CA LEU A 163 -15.05 -0.40 -2.98
C LEU A 163 -14.90 0.66 -1.89
N LYS A 164 -14.67 0.25 -0.64
CA LYS A 164 -14.23 1.16 0.41
C LYS A 164 -12.83 0.73 0.82
N ILE A 165 -11.85 1.57 0.51
CA ILE A 165 -10.49 1.45 1.02
C ILE A 165 -10.50 2.20 2.36
N PHE A 166 -10.05 1.55 3.43
CA PHE A 166 -10.04 2.10 4.79
C PHE A 166 -8.61 2.09 5.33
#